data_AF-A0A7Z2GAK4-F1
#
_entry.id   AF-A0A7Z2GAK4-F1
#
_cell.length_a   1.000
_cell.length_b   1.000
_cell.length_c   1.000
_cell.angle_alpha   90.00
_cell.angle_beta   90.00
_cell.angle_gamma   90.00
#
_symmetry.space_group_name_H-M   'P 1'
#
loop_
_entity.id
_entity.type
_entity.pdbx_description
1 polymer ?
#
loop_
_entity_poly.entity_id
_entity_poly.type
_entity_poly.pdbx_seq_one_letter_code
_entity_poly.pdbx_strand_id
1 'polypeptide(L)'
;MIQSTQENEALLTAAAPLNLKNVYGDLSQSGDPGGASGAQAGSAPTDANKKNYVGMVLHDSEQKCAYFVGSLSAGQRISNTTFDILTTTLNALATVLTPISTVHALTAGATVSSGTRLAINQDVYEKETAQLITGAIDATYYKEYAQYAASLETMDPVSMSPSVEVARIEGFHKDCSLDRALTYVFANQPHLAQKPAPTDDQMQKGTPFTGANGTVYVITKAPTPADQTVKYQILMSTGTLSPEFQVTDNQFRQILGQ
;
A
#
# COMPACT_ATOMS: atom_id res chain seq x y z
N MET A 1 -6.94 -12.53 25.02
CA MET A 1 -7.43 -11.60 23.98
C MET A 1 -6.26 -10.83 23.30
N ILE A 2 -5.09 -11.46 23.14
CA ILE A 2 -3.89 -10.87 22.51
C ILE A 2 -3.44 -11.71 21.29
N GLN A 3 -3.97 -12.93 21.16
CA GLN A 3 -3.61 -13.87 20.09
C GLN A 3 -4.33 -13.58 18.76
N SER A 4 -5.51 -12.92 18.80
CA SER A 4 -6.26 -12.59 17.57
C SER A 4 -5.77 -11.34 16.84
N THR A 5 -4.93 -10.52 17.48
CA THR A 5 -4.36 -9.32 16.85
C THR A 5 -3.12 -9.63 16.02
N GLN A 6 -2.34 -10.65 16.39
CA GLN A 6 -1.13 -11.05 15.66
C GLN A 6 -1.43 -11.67 14.29
N GLU A 7 -2.54 -12.40 14.15
CA GLU A 7 -2.99 -12.92 12.84
C GLU A 7 -3.40 -11.79 11.88
N ASN A 8 -3.90 -10.67 12.40
CA ASN A 8 -4.31 -9.52 11.59
C ASN A 8 -3.13 -8.64 11.13
N GLU A 9 -2.01 -8.60 11.87
CA GLU A 9 -0.83 -7.83 11.45
C GLU A 9 -0.12 -8.43 10.22
N ALA A 10 -0.05 -9.77 10.13
CA ALA A 10 0.50 -10.45 8.97
C ALA A 10 -0.38 -10.29 7.70
N LEU A 11 -1.69 -10.08 7.88
CA LEU A 11 -2.65 -9.86 6.79
C LEU A 11 -2.52 -8.47 6.15
N LEU A 12 -1.94 -7.49 6.85
CA LEU A 12 -1.85 -6.11 6.39
C LEU A 12 -0.59 -5.78 5.59
N THR A 13 0.42 -6.67 5.60
CA THR A 13 1.72 -6.39 4.96
C THR A 13 1.86 -6.95 3.55
N ALA A 14 1.12 -8.01 3.20
CA ALA A 14 1.05 -8.57 1.85
C ALA A 14 -0.18 -9.47 1.69
N ALA A 15 -0.70 -9.61 0.47
CA ALA A 15 -1.63 -10.70 0.17
C ALA A 15 -0.97 -12.04 0.53
N ALA A 16 -1.72 -12.92 1.20
CA ALA A 16 -1.20 -14.21 1.64
C ALA A 16 -0.61 -14.98 0.45
N PRO A 17 0.55 -15.65 0.61
CA PRO A 17 1.15 -16.40 -0.48
C PRO A 17 0.14 -17.38 -1.09
N LEU A 18 0.24 -17.60 -2.40
CA LEU A 18 -0.59 -18.59 -3.09
C LEU A 18 -0.38 -19.94 -2.40
N ASN A 19 -1.44 -20.46 -1.77
CA ASN A 19 -1.35 -21.68 -1.00
C ASN A 19 -1.76 -22.80 -1.94
N LEU A 20 -0.78 -23.28 -2.71
CA LEU A 20 -0.97 -24.39 -3.64
C LEU A 20 -1.51 -25.66 -2.95
N LYS A 21 -1.38 -25.77 -1.63
CA LYS A 21 -1.73 -26.95 -0.84
C LYS A 21 -3.23 -27.08 -0.58
N ASN A 22 -3.99 -25.98 -0.58
CA ASN A 22 -5.43 -26.01 -0.25
C ASN A 22 -6.34 -26.13 -1.47
N VAL A 23 -5.86 -25.77 -2.67
CA VAL A 23 -6.61 -25.93 -3.93
C VAL A 23 -6.57 -27.38 -4.42
N TYR A 24 -5.56 -28.14 -3.99
CA TYR A 24 -5.46 -29.57 -4.21
C TYR A 24 -5.76 -30.32 -2.93
N GLY A 25 -7.06 -30.49 -2.66
CA GLY A 25 -7.49 -31.77 -2.10
C GLY A 25 -6.90 -32.86 -2.99
N ASP A 26 -5.86 -33.51 -2.46
CA ASP A 26 -5.23 -34.73 -2.93
C ASP A 26 -5.55 -35.09 -4.39
N LEU A 27 -4.74 -34.61 -5.35
CA LEU A 27 -4.82 -35.07 -6.75
C LEU A 27 -4.63 -36.59 -6.91
N SER A 28 -4.31 -37.33 -5.83
CA SER A 28 -4.35 -38.79 -5.84
C SER A 28 -5.75 -39.38 -5.58
N GLN A 29 -6.77 -38.57 -5.25
CA GLN A 29 -8.14 -39.05 -4.95
C GLN A 29 -9.18 -38.85 -6.06
N SER A 30 -8.76 -38.73 -7.31
CA SER A 30 -9.66 -38.95 -8.44
C SER A 30 -9.59 -40.42 -8.90
N GLY A 31 -10.11 -41.35 -8.09
CA GLY A 31 -10.23 -42.75 -8.52
C GLY A 31 -10.70 -43.75 -7.46
N ASP A 32 -12.00 -44.04 -7.52
CA ASP A 32 -12.67 -45.32 -7.16
C ASP A 32 -12.74 -45.80 -5.69
N PRO A 33 -13.95 -46.06 -5.15
CA PRO A 33 -14.13 -46.89 -3.97
C PRO A 33 -14.04 -48.37 -4.37
N GLY A 34 -12.81 -48.90 -4.41
CA GLY A 34 -12.57 -50.34 -4.28
C GLY A 34 -11.79 -50.98 -5.41
N GLY A 35 -10.57 -51.45 -5.09
CA GLY A 35 -9.91 -52.48 -5.89
C GLY A 35 -8.40 -52.34 -6.00
N ALA A 36 -7.69 -53.22 -5.28
CA ALA A 36 -6.37 -53.79 -5.56
C ALA A 36 -5.24 -52.85 -6.06
N SER A 37 -4.24 -52.73 -5.18
CA SER A 37 -2.87 -52.25 -5.39
C SER A 37 -2.19 -52.80 -6.66
N GLY A 38 -2.28 -52.05 -7.76
CA GLY A 38 -1.39 -52.13 -8.91
C GLY A 38 -0.68 -50.79 -9.06
N ALA A 39 0.65 -50.80 -9.26
CA ALA A 39 1.44 -49.60 -9.45
C ALA A 39 0.92 -48.82 -10.68
N GLN A 40 0.14 -47.77 -10.43
CA GLN A 40 -0.31 -46.84 -11.46
C GLN A 40 0.90 -46.03 -11.92
N ALA A 41 1.38 -46.34 -13.13
CA ALA A 41 2.24 -45.44 -13.87
C ALA A 41 1.49 -44.11 -14.00
N GLY A 42 1.98 -43.07 -13.33
CA GLY A 42 1.33 -41.76 -13.26
C GLY A 42 1.11 -41.23 -14.68
N SER A 43 -0.14 -41.25 -15.12
CA SER A 43 -0.56 -40.64 -16.37
C SER A 43 -0.10 -39.19 -16.34
N ALA A 44 0.76 -38.80 -17.30
CA ALA A 44 1.17 -37.42 -17.43
C ALA A 44 -0.09 -36.54 -17.47
N PRO A 45 -0.12 -35.42 -16.71
CA PRO A 45 -1.30 -34.56 -16.67
C PRO A 45 -1.68 -34.17 -18.10
N THR A 46 -2.93 -34.44 -18.47
CA THR A 46 -3.45 -34.08 -19.79
C THR A 46 -3.35 -32.56 -19.97
N ASP A 47 -3.20 -32.08 -21.21
CA ASP A 47 -2.99 -30.65 -21.44
C ASP A 47 -4.18 -29.80 -20.94
N ALA A 48 -5.40 -30.35 -20.94
CA ALA A 48 -6.57 -29.73 -20.32
C ALA A 48 -6.40 -29.52 -18.79
N ASN A 49 -5.73 -30.45 -18.10
CA ASN A 49 -5.47 -30.33 -16.66
C ASN A 49 -4.48 -29.20 -16.34
N LYS A 50 -3.53 -28.91 -17.24
CA LYS A 50 -2.57 -27.82 -17.08
C LYS A 50 -3.27 -26.46 -17.10
N LYS A 51 -4.10 -26.21 -18.12
CA LYS A 51 -4.83 -24.95 -18.27
C LYS A 51 -5.84 -24.73 -17.13
N ASN A 52 -6.55 -25.79 -16.73
CA ASN A 52 -7.46 -25.74 -15.60
C ASN A 52 -6.72 -25.39 -14.29
N TYR A 53 -5.56 -26.00 -14.06
CA TYR A 53 -4.74 -25.69 -12.89
C TYR A 53 -4.29 -24.22 -12.86
N VAL A 54 -3.71 -23.73 -13.95
CA VAL A 54 -3.28 -22.33 -14.05
C VAL A 54 -4.47 -21.37 -13.85
N GLY A 55 -5.65 -21.70 -14.41
CA GLY A 55 -6.88 -20.94 -14.20
C GLY A 55 -7.33 -20.90 -12.74
N MET A 56 -7.22 -22.00 -11.99
CA MET A 56 -7.52 -22.02 -10.56
C MET A 56 -6.54 -21.17 -9.75
N VAL A 57 -5.24 -21.22 -10.07
CA VAL A 57 -4.23 -20.38 -9.39
C VAL A 57 -4.47 -18.89 -9.67
N LEU A 58 -4.84 -18.56 -10.91
CA LEU A 58 -5.22 -17.21 -11.28
C LEU A 58 -6.43 -16.72 -10.47
N HIS A 59 -7.44 -17.57 -10.29
CA HIS A 59 -8.61 -17.25 -9.49
C HIS A 59 -8.28 -17.10 -7.99
N ASP A 60 -7.45 -17.97 -7.41
CA ASP A 60 -7.00 -17.85 -6.01
C ASP A 60 -6.25 -16.52 -5.77
N SER A 61 -5.39 -16.13 -6.72
CA SER A 61 -4.73 -14.82 -6.72
C SER A 61 -5.73 -13.67 -6.66
N GLU A 62 -6.79 -13.72 -7.48
CA GLU A 62 -7.84 -12.70 -7.51
C GLU A 62 -8.63 -12.64 -6.21
N GLN A 63 -9.08 -13.77 -5.70
CA GLN A 63 -9.84 -13.82 -4.45
C GLN A 63 -9.04 -13.25 -3.27
N LYS A 64 -7.75 -13.58 -3.18
CA LYS A 64 -6.87 -13.04 -2.14
C LYS A 64 -6.69 -11.54 -2.26
N CYS A 65 -6.51 -11.06 -3.49
CA CYS A 65 -6.42 -9.63 -3.72
C CYS A 65 -7.72 -8.90 -3.37
N ALA A 66 -8.87 -9.43 -3.82
CA ALA A 66 -10.18 -8.88 -3.50
C ALA A 66 -10.45 -8.89 -1.99
N TYR A 67 -10.01 -9.92 -1.27
CA TYR A 67 -10.09 -9.97 0.19
C TYR A 67 -9.22 -8.89 0.84
N PHE A 68 -7.99 -8.70 0.37
CA PHE A 68 -7.10 -7.64 0.84
C PHE A 68 -7.72 -6.25 0.62
N VAL A 69 -8.19 -5.95 -0.60
CA VAL A 69 -8.90 -4.69 -0.92
C VAL A 69 -10.16 -4.52 -0.08
N GLY A 70 -10.95 -5.58 0.09
CA GLY A 70 -12.12 -5.60 0.95
C GLY A 70 -11.77 -5.27 2.41
N SER A 71 -10.67 -5.83 2.92
CA SER A 71 -10.18 -5.56 4.27
C SER A 71 -9.73 -4.11 4.45
N LEU A 72 -9.14 -3.49 3.43
CA LEU A 72 -8.80 -2.06 3.44
C LEU A 72 -10.07 -1.21 3.56
N SER A 73 -11.12 -1.54 2.80
CA SER A 73 -12.41 -0.82 2.86
C SER A 73 -13.18 -1.05 4.17
N ALA A 74 -13.05 -2.23 4.78
CA ALA A 74 -13.64 -2.55 6.07
C ALA A 74 -12.87 -1.88 7.21
N GLY A 75 -11.54 -1.80 7.11
CA GLY A 75 -10.66 -1.11 8.05
C GLY A 75 -10.97 0.38 8.20
N GLN A 76 -11.45 1.03 7.12
CA GLN A 76 -11.98 2.42 7.17
C GLN A 76 -13.17 2.60 8.12
N ARG A 77 -13.88 1.52 8.48
CA ARG A 77 -15.02 1.59 9.41
C ARG A 77 -14.62 1.32 10.85
N ILE A 78 -13.41 0.82 11.08
CA ILE A 78 -12.88 0.41 12.39
C ILE A 78 -11.75 1.38 12.76
N SER A 79 -12.15 2.60 13.11
CA SER A 79 -11.31 3.77 13.37
C SER A 79 -10.31 3.58 14.53
N ASN A 80 -9.20 4.34 14.43
CA ASN A 80 -8.04 4.51 15.31
C ASN A 80 -6.93 3.47 15.24
N THR A 81 -7.20 2.20 15.51
CA THR A 81 -6.11 1.21 15.67
C THR A 81 -5.42 0.87 14.34
N THR A 82 -6.19 0.77 13.25
CA THR A 82 -5.67 0.38 11.94
C THR A 82 -4.71 1.42 11.37
N PHE A 83 -4.98 2.71 11.55
CA PHE A 83 -4.09 3.77 11.09
C PHE A 83 -2.84 3.92 11.94
N ASP A 84 -2.89 3.63 13.25
CA ASP A 84 -1.69 3.54 14.08
C ASP A 84 -0.79 2.39 13.63
N ILE A 85 -1.39 1.24 13.28
CA ILE A 85 -0.67 0.11 12.68
C ILE A 85 -0.13 0.53 11.31
N LEU A 86 -0.93 1.12 10.43
CA LEU A 86 -0.49 1.53 9.09
C LEU A 86 0.65 2.54 9.17
N THR A 87 0.54 3.56 10.02
CA THR A 87 1.59 4.57 10.23
C THR A 87 2.86 3.94 10.82
N THR A 88 2.72 2.99 11.74
CA THR A 88 3.85 2.22 12.30
C THR A 88 4.50 1.34 11.25
N THR A 89 3.71 0.64 10.43
CA THR A 89 4.18 -0.23 9.34
C THR A 89 4.83 0.58 8.24
N LEU A 90 4.29 1.75 7.88
CA LEU A 90 4.91 2.67 6.91
C LEU A 90 6.23 3.22 7.44
N ASN A 91 6.31 3.61 8.72
CA ASN A 91 7.56 4.04 9.35
C ASN A 91 8.58 2.88 9.45
N ALA A 92 8.11 1.66 9.72
CA ALA A 92 8.95 0.47 9.75
C ALA A 92 9.46 0.11 8.35
N LEU A 93 8.62 0.13 7.32
CA LEU A 93 9.06 -0.08 5.94
C LEU A 93 10.00 1.03 5.46
N ALA A 94 9.76 2.28 5.85
CA ALA A 94 10.65 3.39 5.54
C ALA A 94 12.06 3.19 6.11
N THR A 95 12.21 2.50 7.24
CA THR A 95 13.55 2.24 7.82
C THR A 95 14.26 1.04 7.17
N VAL A 96 13.53 0.13 6.52
CA VAL A 96 14.09 -1.09 5.90
C VAL A 96 14.38 -0.91 4.41
N LEU A 97 13.68 0.00 3.73
CA LEU A 97 13.87 0.24 2.30
C LEU A 97 15.12 1.09 2.04
N THR A 98 15.98 0.60 1.14
CA THR A 98 17.25 1.25 0.78
C THR A 98 17.15 2.39 -0.25
N PRO A 99 16.14 2.50 -1.13
CA PRO A 99 16.00 3.69 -1.96
C PRO A 99 15.46 4.85 -1.14
N ILE A 100 16.27 5.89 -0.96
CA ILE A 100 15.95 7.12 -0.21
C ILE A 100 14.63 7.76 -0.67
N SER A 101 14.29 7.67 -1.96
CA SER A 101 13.02 8.19 -2.51
C SER A 101 11.80 7.47 -1.94
N THR A 102 11.86 6.14 -1.77
CA THR A 102 10.77 5.35 -1.21
C THR A 102 10.62 5.61 0.29
N VAL A 103 11.75 5.74 1.01
CA VAL A 103 11.79 6.13 2.43
C VAL A 103 11.10 7.48 2.63
N HIS A 104 11.44 8.49 1.83
CA HIS A 104 10.82 9.82 1.95
C HIS A 104 9.34 9.80 1.60
N ALA A 105 8.92 9.03 0.59
CA ALA A 105 7.51 8.92 0.22
C ALA A 105 6.69 8.21 1.32
N LEU A 106 7.21 7.11 1.87
CA LEU A 106 6.58 6.37 2.98
C LEU A 106 6.54 7.20 4.26
N THR A 107 7.63 7.90 4.58
CA THR A 107 7.71 8.78 5.75
C THR A 107 6.80 9.99 5.58
N ALA A 108 6.74 10.60 4.38
CA ALA A 108 5.81 11.67 4.08
C ALA A 108 4.36 11.19 4.15
N GLY A 109 4.07 9.98 3.64
CA GLY A 109 2.76 9.34 3.79
C GLY A 109 2.37 9.14 5.26
N ALA A 110 3.29 8.60 6.08
CA ALA A 110 3.11 8.42 7.51
C ALA A 110 2.94 9.76 8.27
N THR A 111 3.65 10.81 7.83
CA THR A 111 3.59 12.13 8.46
C THR A 111 2.34 12.90 8.05
N VAL A 112 1.88 12.74 6.81
CA VAL A 112 0.58 13.23 6.36
C VAL A 112 -0.50 12.50 7.13
N SER A 113 -0.50 11.16 7.19
CA SER A 113 -1.53 10.41 7.93
C SER A 113 -1.60 10.82 9.41
N SER A 114 -0.45 11.03 10.07
CA SER A 114 -0.42 11.50 11.46
C SER A 114 -0.82 12.96 11.62
N GLY A 115 -0.38 13.85 10.71
CA GLY A 115 -0.63 15.30 10.76
C GLY A 115 -2.05 15.70 10.35
N THR A 116 -2.63 15.02 9.36
CA THR A 116 -4.03 15.25 8.97
C THR A 116 -5.03 14.78 10.00
N ARG A 117 -4.68 13.78 10.84
CA ARG A 117 -5.50 13.35 11.99
C ARG A 117 -5.78 14.48 12.98
N LEU A 118 -4.90 15.48 13.06
CA LEU A 118 -5.03 16.64 13.94
C LEU A 118 -5.85 17.80 13.32
N ALA A 119 -6.03 17.80 11.99
CA ALA A 119 -6.57 18.96 11.25
C ALA A 119 -7.76 18.66 10.33
N ILE A 120 -7.94 17.40 9.91
CA ILE A 120 -9.00 16.95 9.01
C ILE A 120 -9.79 15.83 9.68
N ASN A 121 -11.10 15.87 9.49
CA ASN A 121 -12.05 14.86 9.94
C ASN A 121 -11.54 13.48 9.50
N GLN A 122 -11.18 12.63 10.47
CA GLN A 122 -10.46 11.37 10.23
C GLN A 122 -11.16 10.54 9.14
N ASP A 123 -12.49 10.51 9.18
CA ASP A 123 -13.37 9.83 8.22
C ASP A 123 -13.14 10.24 6.74
N VAL A 124 -12.81 11.51 6.47
CA VAL A 124 -12.54 12.01 5.11
C VAL A 124 -11.18 11.53 4.60
N TYR A 125 -10.15 11.61 5.44
CA TYR A 125 -8.81 11.15 5.07
C TYR A 125 -8.76 9.64 4.86
N GLU A 126 -9.43 8.88 5.74
CA GLU A 126 -9.52 7.42 5.63
C GLU A 126 -10.23 7.02 4.32
N LYS A 127 -11.30 7.72 3.95
CA LYS A 127 -12.06 7.48 2.72
C LYS A 127 -11.26 7.75 1.44
N GLU A 128 -10.60 8.90 1.37
CA GLU A 128 -9.79 9.30 0.20
C GLU A 128 -8.56 8.40 0.05
N THR A 129 -7.86 8.08 1.14
CA THR A 129 -6.62 7.31 1.09
C THR A 129 -6.85 5.87 0.63
N ALA A 130 -7.87 5.18 1.14
CA ALA A 130 -8.10 3.81 0.67
C ALA A 130 -8.68 3.78 -0.75
N GLN A 131 -9.43 4.79 -1.19
CA GLN A 131 -9.81 4.91 -2.61
C GLN A 131 -8.59 5.08 -3.53
N LEU A 132 -7.58 5.86 -3.10
CA LEU A 132 -6.32 6.00 -3.83
C LEU A 132 -5.55 4.67 -3.89
N ILE A 133 -5.46 3.95 -2.77
CA ILE A 133 -4.79 2.64 -2.71
C ILE A 133 -5.51 1.63 -3.61
N THR A 134 -6.84 1.53 -3.51
CA THR A 134 -7.64 0.64 -4.36
C THR A 134 -7.48 1.00 -5.83
N GLY A 135 -7.56 2.29 -6.19
CA GLY A 135 -7.34 2.73 -7.57
C GLY A 135 -5.93 2.40 -8.10
N ALA A 136 -4.92 2.41 -7.23
CA ALA A 136 -3.57 1.99 -7.60
C ALA A 136 -3.46 0.47 -7.80
N ILE A 137 -4.13 -0.34 -6.97
CA ILE A 137 -4.22 -1.80 -7.15
C ILE A 137 -4.96 -2.12 -8.46
N ASP A 138 -6.04 -1.42 -8.77
CA ASP A 138 -6.79 -1.58 -10.03
C ASP A 138 -5.90 -1.27 -11.25
N ALA A 139 -5.12 -0.19 -11.18
CA ALA A 139 -4.25 0.24 -12.27
C ALA A 139 -3.02 -0.67 -12.50
N THR A 140 -2.65 -1.46 -11.50
CA THR A 140 -1.48 -2.36 -11.53
C THR A 140 -1.93 -3.82 -11.63
N TYR A 141 -2.34 -4.42 -10.50
CA TYR A 141 -2.73 -5.83 -10.41
C TYR A 141 -3.85 -6.21 -11.38
N TYR A 142 -5.01 -5.54 -11.32
CA TYR A 142 -6.18 -5.96 -12.11
C TYR A 142 -6.00 -5.76 -13.61
N LYS A 143 -5.16 -4.79 -14.01
CA LYS A 143 -4.74 -4.61 -15.40
C LYS A 143 -3.93 -5.81 -15.90
N GLU A 144 -2.90 -6.23 -15.15
CA GLU A 144 -2.08 -7.38 -15.55
C GLU A 144 -2.87 -8.70 -15.46
N TYR A 145 -3.72 -8.84 -14.44
CA TYR A 145 -4.66 -9.95 -14.32
C TYR A 145 -5.55 -10.09 -15.56
N ALA A 146 -6.21 -9.01 -16.01
CA ALA A 146 -7.11 -9.05 -17.16
C ALA A 146 -6.36 -9.38 -18.46
N GLN A 147 -5.16 -8.82 -18.65
CA GLN A 147 -4.30 -9.15 -19.79
C GLN A 147 -3.88 -10.62 -19.78
N TYR A 148 -3.51 -11.13 -18.61
CA TYR A 148 -3.10 -12.51 -18.46
C TYR A 148 -4.27 -13.48 -18.66
N ALA A 149 -5.45 -13.20 -18.09
CA ALA A 149 -6.66 -13.98 -18.29
C ALA A 149 -7.03 -14.10 -19.78
N ALA A 150 -7.02 -12.99 -20.52
CA ALA A 150 -7.25 -13.00 -21.97
C ALA A 150 -6.19 -13.82 -22.73
N SER A 151 -4.92 -13.76 -22.29
CA SER A 151 -3.86 -14.59 -22.90
C SER A 151 -4.05 -16.08 -22.61
N LEU A 152 -4.54 -16.43 -21.41
CA LEU A 152 -4.77 -17.81 -21.01
C LEU A 152 -5.86 -18.46 -21.85
N GLU A 153 -6.90 -17.72 -22.23
CA GLU A 153 -7.97 -18.22 -23.12
C GLU A 153 -7.44 -18.71 -24.47
N THR A 154 -6.47 -17.99 -25.04
CA THR A 154 -5.90 -18.27 -26.36
C THR A 154 -4.63 -19.12 -26.34
N MET A 155 -4.04 -19.33 -25.16
CA MET A 155 -2.81 -20.12 -24.99
C MET A 155 -3.03 -21.61 -25.32
N ASP A 156 -2.11 -22.17 -26.12
CA ASP A 156 -2.08 -23.59 -26.45
C ASP A 156 -1.68 -24.43 -25.22
N PRO A 157 -2.59 -25.29 -24.71
CA PRO A 157 -2.34 -26.13 -23.54
C PRO A 157 -1.12 -27.05 -23.66
N VAL A 158 -0.74 -27.45 -24.89
CA VAL A 158 0.41 -28.35 -25.13
C VAL A 158 1.74 -27.64 -24.82
N SER A 159 1.82 -26.35 -25.16
CA SER A 159 3.01 -25.52 -24.97
C SER A 159 3.14 -24.92 -23.57
N MET A 160 2.07 -25.01 -22.77
CA MET A 160 1.99 -24.42 -21.44
C MET A 160 2.87 -25.17 -20.42
N SER A 161 3.69 -24.42 -19.70
CA SER A 161 4.42 -24.92 -18.53
C SER A 161 3.77 -24.36 -17.26
N PRO A 162 2.98 -25.17 -16.51
CA PRO A 162 2.29 -24.71 -15.31
C PRO A 162 3.17 -23.97 -14.31
N SER A 163 4.41 -24.43 -14.08
CA SER A 163 5.32 -23.78 -13.14
C SER A 163 5.73 -22.38 -13.59
N VAL A 164 5.91 -22.16 -14.90
CA VAL A 164 6.24 -20.84 -15.45
C VAL A 164 5.05 -19.90 -15.36
N GLU A 165 3.86 -20.42 -15.68
CA GLU A 165 2.62 -19.65 -15.60
C GLU A 165 2.27 -19.27 -14.15
N VAL A 166 2.47 -20.17 -13.18
CA VAL A 166 2.29 -19.84 -11.74
C VAL A 166 3.28 -18.77 -11.30
N ALA A 167 4.56 -18.87 -11.67
CA ALA A 167 5.54 -17.85 -11.35
C ALA A 167 5.19 -16.48 -11.96
N ARG A 168 4.55 -16.48 -13.14
CA ARG A 168 4.03 -15.25 -13.76
C ARG A 168 2.86 -14.67 -12.97
N ILE A 169 1.93 -15.50 -12.50
CA ILE A 169 0.82 -15.08 -11.63
C ILE A 169 1.34 -14.47 -10.33
N GLU A 170 2.27 -15.14 -9.65
CA GLU A 170 2.94 -14.59 -8.46
C GLU A 170 3.63 -13.26 -8.76
N GLY A 171 4.23 -13.17 -9.95
CA GLY A 171 4.95 -12.00 -10.45
C GLY A 171 4.11 -10.73 -10.50
N PHE A 172 2.82 -10.82 -10.86
CA PHE A 172 1.90 -9.67 -10.83
C PHE A 172 1.06 -9.62 -9.54
N HIS A 173 0.84 -10.75 -8.87
CA HIS A 173 0.13 -10.79 -7.58
C HIS A 173 0.79 -9.91 -6.51
N LYS A 174 2.12 -9.77 -6.54
CA LYS A 174 2.86 -8.85 -5.66
C LYS A 174 2.39 -7.39 -5.76
N ASP A 175 1.76 -7.00 -6.87
CA ASP A 175 1.23 -5.65 -7.06
C ASP A 175 -0.08 -5.44 -6.28
N CYS A 176 -0.72 -6.52 -5.83
CA CYS A 176 -1.74 -6.49 -4.79
C CYS A 176 -1.13 -6.42 -3.38
N SER A 177 -0.24 -5.46 -3.18
CA SER A 177 0.35 -5.16 -1.87
C SER A 177 0.28 -3.67 -1.59
N LEU A 178 0.20 -3.32 -0.30
CA LEU A 178 0.14 -1.93 0.14
C LEU A 178 1.37 -1.13 -0.33
N ASP A 179 2.56 -1.73 -0.26
CA ASP A 179 3.81 -1.11 -0.67
C ASP A 179 3.83 -0.74 -2.16
N ARG A 180 3.38 -1.66 -3.03
CA ARG A 180 3.27 -1.41 -4.47
C ARG A 180 2.22 -0.37 -4.80
N ALA A 181 1.05 -0.45 -4.15
CA ALA A 181 -0.01 0.53 -4.33
C ALA A 181 0.47 1.94 -3.94
N LEU A 182 1.14 2.09 -2.80
CA LEU A 182 1.68 3.38 -2.36
C LEU A 182 2.77 3.89 -3.29
N THR A 183 3.70 3.03 -3.71
CA THR A 183 4.72 3.39 -4.69
C THR A 183 4.08 3.91 -5.98
N TYR A 184 3.03 3.24 -6.47
CA TYR A 184 2.29 3.69 -7.65
C TYR A 184 1.60 5.03 -7.43
N VAL A 185 0.93 5.22 -6.28
CA VAL A 185 0.32 6.51 -5.93
C VAL A 185 1.38 7.60 -5.95
N PHE A 186 2.50 7.44 -5.24
CA PHE A 186 3.52 8.48 -5.16
C PHE A 186 4.23 8.75 -6.50
N ALA A 187 4.40 7.73 -7.33
CA ALA A 187 4.99 7.88 -8.66
C ALA A 187 4.05 8.58 -9.67
N ASN A 188 2.73 8.44 -9.48
CA ASN A 188 1.72 8.94 -10.42
C ASN A 188 0.85 10.07 -9.85
N GLN A 189 1.15 10.55 -8.63
CA GLN A 189 0.56 11.78 -8.16
C GLN A 189 1.04 12.89 -9.10
N PRO A 190 0.14 13.65 -9.74
CA PRO A 190 0.55 14.86 -10.45
C PRO A 190 1.30 15.68 -9.42
N HIS A 191 2.61 15.95 -9.65
CA HIS A 191 3.50 16.64 -8.72
C HIS A 191 2.66 17.63 -7.93
N LEU A 192 2.37 17.30 -6.67
CA LEU A 192 1.28 17.94 -5.90
C LEU A 192 1.30 19.41 -6.24
N ALA A 193 0.33 19.85 -7.06
CA ALA A 193 0.40 21.13 -7.75
C ALA A 193 0.85 22.14 -6.72
N GLN A 194 2.05 22.75 -6.92
CA GLN A 194 2.76 23.51 -5.88
C GLN A 194 1.72 24.22 -5.03
N LYS A 195 1.54 23.73 -3.79
CA LYS A 195 0.46 24.25 -2.95
C LYS A 195 0.68 25.76 -2.91
N PRO A 196 -0.31 26.57 -3.33
CA PRO A 196 -0.12 28.01 -3.44
C PRO A 196 0.38 28.56 -2.12
N ALA A 197 1.15 29.65 -2.19
CA ALA A 197 1.78 30.22 -1.02
C ALA A 197 0.77 30.44 0.10
N PRO A 198 1.04 29.93 1.33
CA PRO A 198 0.08 30.07 2.39
C PRO A 198 -0.11 31.56 2.67
N THR A 199 -1.33 32.06 2.65
CA THR A 199 -1.55 33.48 2.93
C THR A 199 -1.19 33.79 4.38
N ASP A 200 -0.95 35.06 4.71
CA ASP A 200 -0.61 35.48 6.09
C ASP A 200 -1.69 35.00 7.08
N ASP A 201 -2.95 35.01 6.66
CA ASP A 201 -4.10 34.51 7.45
C ASP A 201 -4.02 33.01 7.76
N GLN A 202 -3.31 32.23 6.93
CA GLN A 202 -3.09 30.80 7.15
C GLN A 202 -1.90 30.55 8.09
N MET A 203 -0.95 31.49 8.16
CA MET A 203 0.26 31.38 8.98
C MET A 203 0.01 31.72 10.45
N GLN A 204 -0.96 31.06 11.08
CA GLN A 204 -1.29 31.25 12.49
C GLN A 204 -0.39 30.42 13.42
N LYS A 205 -0.26 30.87 14.66
CA LYS A 205 0.45 30.11 15.71
C LYS A 205 -0.24 28.75 15.91
N GLY A 206 0.56 27.69 15.91
CA GLY A 206 0.12 26.30 16.03
C GLY A 206 -0.19 25.63 14.69
N THR A 207 -0.25 26.38 13.58
CA THR A 207 -0.54 25.80 12.27
C THR A 207 0.66 25.00 11.76
N PRO A 208 0.47 23.72 11.38
CA PRO A 208 1.50 22.92 10.74
C PRO A 208 1.58 23.19 9.23
N PHE A 209 2.79 23.24 8.70
CA PHE A 209 3.11 23.34 7.27
C PHE A 209 4.06 22.23 6.88
N THR A 210 3.82 21.57 5.75
CA THR A 210 4.72 20.53 5.23
C THR A 210 5.57 21.15 4.12
N GLY A 211 6.89 21.13 4.27
CA GLY A 211 7.82 21.57 3.24
C GLY A 211 7.99 20.55 2.11
N ALA A 212 8.68 20.94 1.04
CA ALA A 212 8.88 20.10 -0.15
C ALA A 212 9.58 18.76 0.13
N ASN A 213 10.35 18.65 1.21
CA ASN A 213 11.04 17.43 1.63
C ASN A 213 10.22 16.54 2.60
N GLY A 214 8.95 16.89 2.87
CA GLY A 214 8.07 16.19 3.80
C GLY A 214 8.23 16.58 5.27
N THR A 215 9.13 17.52 5.60
CA THR A 215 9.32 18.01 6.98
C THR A 215 8.11 18.84 7.42
N VAL A 216 7.61 18.62 8.63
CA VAL A 216 6.51 19.40 9.22
C VAL A 216 7.05 20.51 10.11
N TYR A 217 6.71 21.74 9.77
CA TYR A 217 7.04 22.97 10.49
C TYR A 217 5.80 23.47 11.23
N VAL A 218 5.91 23.76 12.52
CA VAL A 218 4.83 24.32 13.34
C VAL A 218 5.16 25.76 13.66
N ILE A 219 4.30 26.70 13.25
CA ILE A 219 4.52 28.12 13.53
C ILE A 219 4.30 28.38 15.03
N THR A 220 5.28 28.97 15.70
CA THR A 220 5.16 29.42 17.11
C THR A 220 4.89 30.92 17.21
N LYS A 221 5.25 31.68 16.18
CA LYS A 221 4.90 33.10 16.00
C LYS A 221 4.69 33.42 14.52
N ALA A 222 3.51 33.90 14.20
CA ALA A 222 3.11 34.39 12.88
C ALA A 222 3.84 35.70 12.51
N PRO A 223 4.10 35.96 11.22
CA PRO A 223 4.56 37.28 10.78
C PRO A 223 3.43 38.30 10.95
N THR A 224 3.79 39.56 11.15
CA THR A 224 2.86 40.70 11.26
C THR A 224 3.34 41.85 10.38
N PRO A 225 2.48 42.83 10.04
CA PRO A 225 2.92 43.99 9.25
C PRO A 225 4.09 44.77 9.87
N ALA A 226 4.21 44.76 11.20
CA ALA A 226 5.28 45.44 11.92
C ALA A 226 6.52 44.56 12.13
N ASP A 227 6.39 43.24 12.01
CA ASP A 227 7.45 42.27 12.28
C ASP A 227 7.32 41.08 11.32
N GLN A 228 8.13 41.13 10.27
CA GLN A 228 8.17 40.13 9.19
C GLN A 228 8.94 38.86 9.57
N THR A 229 9.08 38.57 10.86
CA THR A 229 9.75 37.36 11.33
C THR A 229 8.76 36.25 11.66
N VAL A 230 9.10 35.04 11.23
CA VAL A 230 8.37 33.82 11.53
C VAL A 230 9.20 33.02 12.52
N LYS A 231 8.59 32.60 13.61
CA LYS A 231 9.19 31.60 14.51
C LYS A 231 8.49 30.27 14.31
N TYR A 232 9.28 29.21 14.24
CA TYR A 232 8.76 27.87 13.99
C TYR A 232 9.59 26.81 14.71
N GLN A 233 8.98 25.64 14.88
CA GLN A 233 9.64 24.41 15.32
C GLN A 233 9.43 23.32 14.28
N ILE A 234 10.30 22.33 14.26
CA ILE A 234 10.18 21.15 13.41
C ILE A 234 9.57 20.03 14.26
N LEU A 235 8.49 19.43 13.77
CA LEU A 235 7.94 18.21 14.36
C LEU A 235 8.78 17.02 13.89
N MET A 236 9.53 16.42 14.81
CA MET A 236 10.36 15.25 14.52
C MET A 236 9.49 13.99 14.41
N SER A 237 10.02 12.93 13.78
CA SER A 237 9.34 11.63 13.64
C SER A 237 8.97 10.98 14.97
N THR A 238 9.64 11.37 16.05
CA THR A 238 9.35 10.96 17.44
C THR A 238 8.12 11.65 18.04
N GLY A 239 7.50 12.59 17.32
CA GLY A 239 6.41 13.43 17.83
C GLY A 239 6.86 14.59 18.72
N THR A 240 8.18 14.77 18.92
CA THR A 240 8.73 15.89 19.70
C THR A 240 9.03 17.09 18.81
N LEU A 241 8.91 18.30 19.36
CA LEU A 241 9.27 19.54 18.67
C LEU A 241 10.76 19.85 18.86
N SER A 242 11.41 20.34 17.80
CA SER A 242 12.77 20.87 17.85
C SER A 242 12.87 22.15 18.70
N PRO A 243 14.09 22.64 18.98
CA PRO A 243 14.28 24.04 19.37
C PRO A 243 13.63 24.99 18.37
N GLU A 244 13.24 26.18 18.86
CA GLU A 244 12.62 27.21 18.04
C GLU A 244 13.65 27.86 17.10
N PHE A 245 13.27 28.00 15.84
CA PHE A 245 14.01 28.72 14.82
C PHE A 245 13.29 30.03 14.50
N GLN A 246 14.05 31.03 14.06
CA GLN A 246 13.53 32.31 13.62
C GLN A 246 14.12 32.68 12.26
N VAL A 247 13.26 33.04 11.32
CA VAL A 247 13.61 33.46 9.96
C VAL A 247 12.71 34.61 9.53
N THR A 248 13.00 35.24 8.39
CA THR A 248 12.04 36.16 7.78
C THR A 248 10.91 35.40 7.08
N ASP A 249 9.76 36.04 6.87
CA ASP A 249 8.62 35.44 6.16
C ASP A 249 9.01 34.90 4.78
N ASN A 250 9.74 35.69 3.99
CA ASN A 250 10.26 35.26 2.68
C ASN A 250 11.15 34.01 2.78
N GLN A 251 12.02 33.94 3.78
CA GLN A 251 12.87 32.76 3.99
C GLN A 251 12.03 31.54 4.39
N PHE A 252 11.01 31.72 5.23
CA PHE A 252 10.12 30.63 5.60
C PHE A 252 9.36 30.07 4.39
N ARG A 253 8.83 30.95 3.53
CA ARG A 253 8.15 30.53 2.28
C ARG A 253 9.08 29.75 1.34
N GLN A 254 10.33 30.17 1.22
CA GLN A 254 11.35 29.42 0.46
C GLN A 254 11.61 28.03 1.06
N ILE A 255 11.65 27.91 2.40
CA ILE A 255 11.75 26.60 3.09
C ILE A 255 10.57 25.69 2.74
N LEU A 256 9.37 26.26 2.57
CA LEU A 256 8.19 25.51 2.14
C LEU A 256 8.24 25.07 0.65
N GLY A 257 9.28 25.47 -0.09
CA GLY A 257 9.46 25.10 -1.50
C GLY A 257 8.70 26.00 -2.47
N GLN A 258 8.55 27.28 -2.13
CA GLN A 258 7.84 28.29 -2.92
C GLN A 258 8.75 29.40 -3.42
#